data_AF-A0A959PYW5-F1
#
_entry.id   AF-A0A959PYW5-F1
#
_cell.length_a   1.000
_cell.length_b   1.000
_cell.length_c   1.000
_cell.angle_alpha   90.00
_cell.angle_beta   90.00
_cell.angle_gamma   90.00
#
_symmetry.space_group_name_H-M   'P 1'
#
loop_
_entity.id
_entity.type
_entity.pdbx_description
1 polymer ?
#
loop_
_entity_poly.entity_id
_entity_poly.type
_entity_poly.pdbx_seq_one_letter_code
_entity_poly.pdbx_strand_id
1 'polypeptide(L)'
;MKNRQLKLFVLIMVYIFSISCNSQEEEVDAQYDKIQDQENNIQIGQYVVKTFEDSKGNLWFGTLERGVSKFDGTSLRYFTAKDGLPSDRVVDILEDDRGNLWFGTGSGLSKFVGKSFTNFSEKDGLCSNMSCLINKFILRLKNN
;
A
#
# COMPACT_ATOMS: atom_id res chain seq x y z
N MET A 1 -34.05 56.48 18.67
CA MET A 1 -32.70 55.92 18.44
C MET A 1 -32.44 54.58 19.15
N LYS A 2 -32.94 54.33 20.38
CA LYS A 2 -32.74 53.06 21.12
C LYS A 2 -33.28 51.79 20.42
N ASN A 3 -34.41 51.86 19.71
CA ASN A 3 -35.01 50.67 19.06
C ASN A 3 -34.25 50.16 17.82
N ARG A 4 -33.49 51.02 17.12
CA ARG A 4 -32.68 50.58 15.95
C ARG A 4 -31.45 49.79 16.39
N GLN A 5 -30.81 50.21 17.48
CA GLN A 5 -29.66 49.50 18.05
C GLN A 5 -30.05 48.13 18.60
N LEU A 6 -31.22 48.01 19.26
CA LEU A 6 -31.71 46.74 19.77
C LEU A 6 -32.07 45.74 18.64
N LYS A 7 -32.70 46.21 17.56
CA LYS A 7 -32.99 45.36 16.39
C LYS A 7 -31.72 44.88 15.68
N LEU A 8 -30.72 45.75 15.57
CA LEU A 8 -29.43 45.40 14.99
C LEU A 8 -28.72 44.33 15.84
N PHE A 9 -28.79 44.44 17.16
CA PHE A 9 -28.19 43.46 18.08
C PHE A 9 -28.85 42.09 17.97
N VAL A 10 -30.18 42.04 17.86
CA VAL A 10 -30.91 40.77 17.68
C VAL A 10 -30.57 40.11 16.34
N LEU A 11 -30.43 40.88 15.26
CA LEU A 11 -30.00 40.36 13.96
C LEU A 11 -28.58 39.78 14.00
N ILE A 12 -27.66 40.43 14.71
CA ILE A 12 -26.29 39.94 14.90
C ILE A 12 -26.30 38.64 15.72
N MET A 13 -27.12 38.54 16.78
CA MET A 13 -27.25 37.32 17.58
C MET A 13 -27.81 36.15 16.76
N VAL A 14 -28.83 36.37 15.93
CA VAL A 14 -29.38 35.33 15.05
C VAL A 14 -28.36 34.86 14.02
N TYR A 15 -27.58 35.79 13.45
CA TYR A 15 -26.53 35.46 12.48
C TYR A 15 -25.40 34.63 13.10
N ILE A 16 -24.98 34.97 14.32
CA ILE A 16 -23.98 34.20 15.08
C ILE A 16 -24.51 32.79 15.41
N PHE A 17 -25.79 32.66 15.80
CA PHE A 17 -26.41 31.37 16.03
C PHE A 17 -26.50 30.50 14.77
N SER A 18 -26.73 31.11 13.59
CA SER A 18 -26.74 30.36 12.33
C SER A 18 -25.36 29.86 11.89
N ILE A 19 -24.29 30.64 12.13
CA ILE A 19 -22.91 30.21 11.81
C ILE A 19 -22.49 29.04 12.72
N SER A 20 -22.86 29.07 14.00
CA SER A 20 -22.51 28.03 14.97
C SER A 20 -23.18 26.67 14.70
N CYS A 21 -24.31 26.65 13.98
CA CYS A 21 -24.97 25.41 13.55
C CYS A 21 -24.24 24.80 12.34
N ASN A 22 -23.87 25.62 11.35
CA ASN A 22 -23.18 25.14 10.15
C ASN A 22 -21.74 24.66 10.40
N SER A 23 -21.06 25.18 11.42
CA SER A 23 -19.67 24.79 11.71
C SER A 23 -19.53 23.41 12.35
N GLN A 24 -20.60 22.85 12.93
CA GLN A 24 -20.59 21.53 13.57
C GLN A 24 -20.82 20.40 12.56
N GLU A 25 -21.54 20.65 11.46
CA GLU A 25 -21.81 19.63 10.43
C GLU A 25 -20.55 19.30 9.60
N GLU A 26 -19.74 20.30 9.22
CA GLU A 26 -18.48 20.06 8.48
C GLU A 26 -17.41 19.30 9.30
N GLU A 27 -17.40 19.43 10.62
CA GLU A 27 -16.41 18.78 11.49
C GLU A 27 -16.72 17.29 11.71
N VAL A 28 -18.01 16.93 11.73
CA VAL A 28 -18.47 15.53 11.90
C VAL A 28 -18.24 14.73 10.62
N ASP A 29 -18.49 15.30 9.44
CA ASP A 29 -18.27 14.62 8.15
C ASP A 29 -16.77 14.37 7.90
N ALA A 30 -15.92 15.36 8.18
CA ALA A 30 -14.46 15.22 8.06
C ALA A 30 -13.86 14.23 9.08
N GLN A 31 -14.55 13.97 10.19
CA GLN A 31 -14.15 12.97 11.18
C GLN A 31 -14.64 11.57 10.81
N TYR A 32 -15.82 11.44 10.19
CA TYR A 32 -16.34 10.17 9.68
C TYR A 32 -15.49 9.60 8.53
N ASP A 33 -15.02 10.44 7.61
CA ASP A 33 -14.10 10.04 6.52
C ASP A 33 -12.77 9.49 7.05
N LYS A 34 -12.27 10.00 8.19
CA LYS A 34 -11.04 9.50 8.82
C LYS A 34 -11.21 8.16 9.51
N ILE A 35 -12.41 7.81 9.93
CA ILE A 35 -12.69 6.58 10.69
C ILE A 35 -12.85 5.36 9.75
N GLN A 36 -13.35 5.55 8.52
CA GLN A 36 -13.52 4.44 7.57
C GLN A 36 -12.20 3.85 7.03
N ASP A 37 -11.11 4.64 6.98
CA ASP A 37 -9.82 4.18 6.47
C ASP A 37 -9.05 3.25 7.44
N GLN A 38 -9.37 3.31 8.74
CA GLN A 38 -8.58 2.59 9.76
C GLN A 38 -9.12 1.21 10.13
N GLU A 39 -10.42 0.92 9.96
CA GLU A 39 -10.99 -0.40 10.27
C GLU A 39 -11.30 -1.27 9.03
N ASN A 40 -11.35 -0.69 7.81
CA ASN A 40 -11.71 -1.43 6.59
C ASN A 40 -10.53 -1.90 5.71
N ASN A 41 -9.27 -1.71 6.11
CA ASN A 41 -8.13 -1.90 5.19
C ASN A 41 -7.28 -3.16 5.46
N ILE A 42 -7.90 -4.26 5.91
CA ILE A 42 -7.31 -5.61 5.80
C ILE A 42 -7.56 -6.13 4.36
N GLN A 43 -7.19 -5.33 3.35
CA GLN A 43 -7.29 -5.73 1.96
C GLN A 43 -5.89 -5.81 1.36
N ILE A 44 -5.50 -7.02 0.95
CA ILE A 44 -4.25 -7.30 0.24
C ILE A 44 -4.07 -6.38 -0.98
N GLY A 45 -5.15 -6.23 -1.76
CA GLY A 45 -5.25 -5.36 -2.92
C GLY A 45 -6.41 -5.81 -3.82
N GLN A 46 -6.82 -4.97 -4.76
CA GLN A 46 -7.91 -5.32 -5.69
C GLN A 46 -7.49 -6.40 -6.70
N TYR A 47 -6.23 -6.39 -7.13
CA TYR A 47 -5.69 -7.29 -8.15
C TYR A 47 -4.52 -8.11 -7.62
N VAL A 48 -4.83 -9.17 -6.87
CA VAL A 48 -3.84 -10.18 -6.46
C VAL A 48 -3.58 -11.11 -7.63
N VAL A 49 -2.35 -11.14 -8.12
CA VAL A 49 -1.95 -11.93 -9.31
C VAL A 49 -1.01 -13.08 -8.97
N LYS A 50 -0.44 -13.07 -7.76
CA LYS A 50 0.42 -14.13 -7.27
C LYS A 50 0.15 -14.39 -5.80
N THR A 51 0.11 -15.67 -5.44
CA THR A 51 0.19 -16.15 -4.06
C THR A 51 1.39 -17.07 -3.91
N PHE A 52 2.05 -17.04 -2.76
CA PHE A 52 3.22 -17.85 -2.46
C PHE A 52 3.32 -18.10 -0.96
N GLU A 53 3.62 -19.33 -0.54
CA GLU A 53 3.94 -19.66 0.85
C GLU A 53 5.45 -19.85 0.97
N ASP A 54 6.10 -19.12 1.89
CA ASP A 54 7.53 -19.30 2.14
C ASP A 54 7.81 -20.49 3.05
N SER A 55 9.08 -20.90 3.11
CA SER A 55 9.56 -22.02 3.93
C SER A 55 9.31 -21.87 5.44
N LYS A 56 8.94 -20.67 5.89
CA LYS A 56 8.62 -20.34 7.28
C LYS A 56 7.11 -20.27 7.54
N GLY A 57 6.28 -20.61 6.55
CA GLY A 57 4.81 -20.61 6.63
C GLY A 57 4.17 -19.24 6.51
N ASN A 58 4.91 -18.21 6.06
CA ASN A 58 4.29 -16.91 5.77
C ASN A 58 3.67 -16.93 4.38
N LEU A 59 2.51 -16.30 4.25
CA LEU A 59 1.84 -16.13 2.96
C LEU A 59 2.22 -14.78 2.35
N TRP A 60 2.56 -14.79 1.07
CA TRP A 60 2.96 -13.65 0.29
C TRP A 60 2.03 -13.46 -0.90
N PHE A 61 1.68 -12.21 -1.17
CA PHE A 61 0.70 -11.84 -2.18
C PHE A 61 1.26 -10.74 -3.08
N GLY A 62 1.44 -11.04 -4.36
CA GLY A 62 1.86 -10.08 -5.37
C GLY A 62 0.65 -9.38 -5.97
N THR A 63 0.69 -8.06 -6.05
CA THR A 63 -0.41 -7.25 -6.57
C THR A 63 0.03 -6.41 -7.77
N LEU A 64 -0.92 -6.03 -8.63
CA LEU A 64 -0.60 -5.19 -9.78
C LEU A 64 -0.30 -3.72 -9.43
N GLU A 65 -0.76 -3.24 -8.28
CA GLU A 65 -0.82 -1.79 -7.98
C GLU A 65 -0.43 -1.44 -6.53
N ARG A 66 -0.30 -2.40 -5.62
CA ARG A 66 -0.05 -2.17 -4.18
C ARG A 66 1.17 -2.91 -3.65
N GLY A 67 2.08 -3.31 -4.54
CA GLY A 67 3.31 -4.02 -4.19
C GLY A 67 3.06 -5.44 -3.72
N VAL A 68 3.70 -5.81 -2.60
CA VAL A 68 3.60 -7.14 -1.99
C VAL A 68 3.02 -7.06 -0.59
N SER A 69 2.09 -7.95 -0.27
CA SER A 69 1.64 -8.15 1.11
C SER A 69 2.19 -9.45 1.68
N LYS A 70 2.57 -9.43 2.96
CA LYS A 70 3.00 -10.58 3.74
C LYS A 70 2.03 -10.79 4.91
N PHE A 71 1.53 -12.00 5.06
CA PHE A 71 0.78 -12.45 6.23
C PHE A 71 1.61 -13.49 7.00
N ASP A 72 1.86 -13.23 8.28
CA ASP A 72 2.67 -14.10 9.16
C ASP A 72 1.82 -15.04 10.04
N GLY A 73 0.52 -15.16 9.75
CA GLY A 73 -0.44 -15.88 10.58
C GLY A 73 -1.16 -15.00 11.60
N THR A 74 -0.62 -13.81 11.91
CA THR A 74 -1.19 -12.88 12.91
C THR A 74 -1.45 -11.50 12.30
N SER A 75 -0.53 -11.00 11.49
CA SER A 75 -0.53 -9.62 10.99
C SER A 75 -0.24 -9.57 9.49
N LEU A 76 -0.82 -8.55 8.85
CA LEU A 76 -0.59 -8.27 7.44
C LEU A 76 0.33 -7.06 7.30
N ARG A 77 1.43 -7.22 6.56
CA ARG A 77 2.40 -6.17 6.26
C ARG A 77 2.47 -5.92 4.77
N TYR A 78 2.59 -4.66 4.38
CA TYR A 78 2.70 -4.26 2.98
C TYR A 78 4.11 -3.75 2.68
N PHE A 79 4.58 -4.02 1.48
CA PHE A 79 5.83 -3.54 0.93
C PHE A 79 5.54 -2.92 -0.43
N THR A 80 5.92 -1.66 -0.59
CA THR A 80 5.68 -0.83 -1.77
C THR A 80 7.00 -0.27 -2.31
N ALA A 81 6.92 0.53 -3.37
CA ALA A 81 8.06 1.26 -3.90
C ALA A 81 8.68 2.20 -2.84
N LYS A 82 7.88 2.71 -1.90
CA LYS A 82 8.36 3.53 -0.78
C LYS A 82 9.21 2.73 0.21
N ASP A 83 9.03 1.42 0.27
CA ASP A 83 9.77 0.51 1.14
C ASP A 83 11.03 -0.05 0.46
N GLY A 84 11.27 0.30 -0.81
CA GLY A 84 12.46 -0.10 -1.56
C GLY A 84 12.19 -1.06 -2.72
N LEU A 85 10.94 -1.45 -3.00
CA LEU A 85 10.63 -2.17 -4.24
C LEU A 85 10.89 -1.27 -5.46
N PRO A 86 11.33 -1.83 -6.60
CA PRO A 86 11.54 -1.05 -7.82
C PRO A 86 10.24 -0.72 -8.56
N SER A 87 9.13 -1.37 -8.23
CA SER A 87 7.78 -1.09 -8.75
C SER A 87 6.72 -1.67 -7.80
N ASP A 88 5.58 -0.99 -7.70
CA ASP A 88 4.38 -1.50 -7.00
C ASP A 88 3.66 -2.60 -7.78
N ARG A 89 4.04 -2.83 -9.04
CA ARG A 89 3.54 -3.96 -9.82
C ARG A 89 4.39 -5.18 -9.56
N VAL A 90 3.88 -6.14 -8.78
CA VAL A 90 4.56 -7.39 -8.46
C VAL A 90 3.76 -8.57 -8.99
N VAL A 91 4.37 -9.31 -9.90
CA VAL A 91 3.69 -10.37 -10.66
C VAL A 91 4.14 -11.78 -10.29
N ASP A 92 5.29 -11.90 -9.62
CA ASP A 92 5.85 -13.18 -9.27
C ASP A 92 6.65 -13.12 -7.97
N ILE A 93 6.67 -14.26 -7.28
CA ILE A 93 7.27 -14.45 -5.96
C ILE A 93 7.88 -15.84 -5.92
N LEU A 94 9.16 -15.91 -5.54
CA LEU A 94 9.95 -17.13 -5.41
C LEU A 94 10.84 -17.04 -4.16
N GLU A 95 11.19 -18.19 -3.61
CA GLU A 95 12.19 -18.31 -2.55
C GLU A 95 13.39 -19.11 -3.08
N ASP A 96 14.61 -18.69 -2.73
CA ASP A 96 15.84 -19.47 -2.99
C ASP A 96 16.17 -20.42 -1.84
N ASP A 97 17.10 -21.36 -2.05
CA ASP A 97 17.47 -22.37 -1.04
C ASP A 97 18.13 -21.79 0.22
N ARG A 98 18.44 -20.49 0.22
CA ARG A 98 18.94 -19.77 1.39
C ARG A 98 17.82 -19.02 2.13
N GLY A 99 16.57 -19.21 1.71
CA GLY A 99 15.39 -18.56 2.28
C GLY A 99 15.27 -17.07 1.94
N ASN A 100 15.93 -16.60 0.87
CA ASN A 100 15.71 -15.24 0.39
C ASN A 100 14.55 -15.21 -0.59
N LEU A 101 13.74 -14.16 -0.50
CA LEU A 101 12.62 -13.97 -1.40
C LEU A 101 13.03 -13.12 -2.60
N TRP A 102 12.45 -13.45 -3.74
CA TRP A 102 12.68 -12.81 -5.01
C TRP A 102 11.34 -12.38 -5.60
N PHE A 103 11.24 -11.10 -5.94
CA PHE A 103 10.02 -10.47 -6.43
C PHE A 103 10.21 -10.01 -7.87
N GLY A 104 9.43 -10.60 -8.79
CA GLY A 104 9.35 -10.16 -10.17
C GLY A 104 8.45 -8.94 -10.26
N THR A 105 9.02 -7.79 -10.62
CA THR A 105 8.31 -6.51 -10.63
C THR A 105 8.19 -5.92 -12.04
N GLY A 106 7.35 -4.89 -12.20
CA GLY A 106 7.25 -4.11 -13.43
C GLY A 106 8.55 -3.44 -13.88
N SER A 107 9.52 -3.27 -12.98
CA SER A 107 10.78 -2.54 -13.23
C SER A 107 12.03 -3.40 -12.95
N GLY A 108 11.92 -4.72 -13.05
CA GLY A 108 13.03 -5.65 -12.81
C GLY A 108 12.77 -6.61 -11.65
N LEU A 109 13.84 -7.11 -11.04
CA LEU A 109 13.81 -8.11 -9.97
C LEU A 109 14.23 -7.49 -8.64
N SER A 110 13.57 -7.85 -7.54
CA SER A 110 13.96 -7.40 -6.20
C SER A 110 14.21 -8.59 -5.27
N LYS A 111 15.40 -8.65 -4.67
CA LYS A 111 15.75 -9.61 -3.64
C LYS A 111 15.42 -9.04 -2.27
N PHE A 112 14.72 -9.82 -1.45
CA PHE A 112 14.40 -9.48 -0.08
C PHE A 112 15.10 -10.41 0.90
N VAL A 113 15.94 -9.82 1.75
CA VAL A 113 16.71 -10.52 2.78
C VAL A 113 16.31 -9.98 4.14
N GLY A 114 15.36 -10.64 4.78
CA GLY A 114 14.86 -10.31 6.12
C GLY A 114 14.06 -9.00 6.19
N LYS A 115 14.71 -7.86 6.01
CA LYS A 115 14.11 -6.50 6.07
C LYS A 115 14.58 -5.55 4.96
N SER A 116 15.47 -6.00 4.08
CA SER A 116 16.11 -5.13 3.08
C SER A 116 15.88 -5.64 1.67
N PHE A 117 15.68 -4.70 0.74
CA PHE A 117 15.57 -4.97 -0.69
C PHE A 117 16.88 -4.68 -1.42
N THR A 118 17.20 -5.51 -2.41
CA THR A 118 18.27 -5.27 -3.38
C THR A 118 17.70 -5.44 -4.79
N ASN A 119 17.79 -4.40 -5.61
CA ASN A 119 17.09 -4.34 -6.88
C ASN A 119 18.03 -4.58 -8.04
N PHE A 120 17.55 -5.32 -9.03
CA PHE A 120 18.27 -5.67 -10.24
C PHE A 120 17.42 -5.31 -11.45
N SER A 121 18.07 -4.73 -12.46
CA SER A 121 17.44 -4.20 -13.67
C SER A 121 18.19 -4.70 -14.91
N GLU A 122 17.77 -4.23 -16.08
CA GLU A 122 18.50 -4.47 -17.34
C GLU A 122 19.97 -4.05 -17.27
N LYS A 123 20.28 -3.01 -16.49
CA LYS A 123 21.67 -2.53 -16.27
C LYS A 123 22.55 -3.60 -15.62
N ASP A 124 21.94 -4.55 -14.93
CA ASP A 124 22.60 -5.66 -14.24
C ASP A 124 22.65 -6.94 -15.10
N GLY A 125 22.36 -6.82 -16.41
CA GLY A 125 22.40 -7.92 -17.37
C GLY A 125 21.14 -8.79 -17.41
N LEU A 126 20.05 -8.27 -16.84
CA LEU A 126 18.74 -8.89 -16.90
C LEU A 126 18.01 -8.56 -18.20
N CYS A 127 17.13 -9.45 -18.65
CA CYS A 127 16.29 -9.20 -19.82
C CYS A 127 15.22 -8.16 -19.49
N SER A 128 14.81 -7.36 -20.49
CA SER A 128 13.73 -6.39 -20.37
C SER A 128 12.34 -7.00 -20.18
N ASN A 129 12.15 -8.25 -20.61
CA ASN A 129 10.86 -8.93 -20.51
C ASN A 129 10.75 -9.74 -19.20
N MET A 130 9.64 -9.47 -18.51
CA MET A 130 9.21 -10.10 -17.27
C MET A 130 9.25 -11.65 -17.32
N SER A 131 8.86 -12.27 -18.43
CA SER A 131 8.92 -13.72 -18.61
C SER A 131 10.35 -14.28 -18.72
N CYS A 132 11.31 -13.53 -19.27
CA CYS A 132 12.72 -13.97 -19.28
C CYS A 132 13.33 -13.85 -17.88
N LEU A 133 12.99 -12.79 -17.13
CA LEU A 133 13.49 -12.59 -15.77
C LEU A 133 13.22 -13.83 -14.92
N ILE A 134 11.98 -14.32 -14.96
CA ILE A 134 11.53 -15.47 -14.16
C ILE A 134 12.20 -16.77 -14.63
N ASN A 135 12.13 -17.10 -15.93
CA ASN A 135 12.70 -18.35 -16.44
C ASN A 135 14.23 -18.41 -16.28
N LYS A 136 14.93 -17.31 -16.56
CA LYS A 136 16.39 -17.24 -16.39
C LYS A 136 16.79 -17.34 -14.92
N PHE A 137 15.95 -16.87 -13.99
CA PHE A 137 16.20 -16.97 -12.55
C PHE A 137 15.90 -18.36 -11.99
N ILE A 138 14.75 -18.96 -12.33
CA ILE A 138 14.39 -20.33 -11.95
C ILE A 138 15.46 -21.33 -12.44
N LEU A 139 15.95 -21.16 -13.66
CA LEU A 139 17.04 -21.99 -14.20
C LEU A 139 18.38 -21.77 -13.49
N ARG A 140 18.61 -20.59 -12.90
CA ARG A 140 19.84 -20.31 -12.14
C ARG A 140 19.78 -20.85 -10.72
N LEU A 141 18.60 -20.85 -10.10
CA LEU A 141 18.38 -21.43 -8.77
C LEU A 141 18.41 -22.96 -8.80
N LYS A 142 17.83 -23.60 -9.83
CA LYS A 142 17.84 -25.07 -9.96
C LYS A 142 19.20 -25.71 -10.25
N ASN A 143 20.21 -24.91 -10.60
CA ASN A 143 21.54 -25.39 -11.01
C ASN A 143 22.63 -25.08 -9.97
N ASN A 144 22.27 -24.72 -8.75
CA ASN A 144 23.21 -24.34 -7.69
C ASN A 144 22.97 -25.15 -6.41
#